data_AF-A0A8J6VBF9-F1
#
_entry.id   AF-A0A8J6VBF9-F1
#
_cell.length_a   1.000
_cell.length_b   1.000
_cell.length_c   1.000
_cell.angle_alpha   90.00
_cell.angle_beta   90.00
_cell.angle_gamma   90.00
#
_symmetry.space_group_name_H-M   'P 1'
#
loop_
_entity.id
_entity.type
_entity.pdbx_description
1 polymer ?
#
loop_
_entity_poly.entity_id
_entity_poly.type
_entity_poly.pdbx_seq_one_letter_code
_entity_poly.pdbx_strand_id
1 'polypeptide(L)'
;MSDKSLSTSSINLQKKFIRVGNRIINPDMIATADLSGESVIIILKTHTEERLEFSGGEAKALQEYFSNPSRVDRLPPQRPPLEAI
;
A
#
# COMPACT_ATOMS: atom_id res chain seq x y z
N MET A 1 21.58 -25.95 32.40
CA MET A 1 21.63 -24.78 31.51
C MET A 1 20.73 -25.11 30.34
N SER A 2 19.59 -24.42 30.18
CA SER A 2 18.61 -24.76 29.15
C SER A 2 18.55 -23.65 28.12
N ASP A 3 18.87 -24.02 26.87
CA ASP A 3 18.80 -23.18 25.68
C ASP A 3 17.39 -22.64 25.49
N LYS A 4 17.27 -21.31 25.44
CA LYS A 4 16.03 -20.61 25.12
C LYS A 4 16.02 -20.36 23.62
N SER A 5 15.45 -21.29 22.87
CA SER A 5 15.25 -21.15 21.42
C SER A 5 14.44 -19.89 21.12
N LEU A 6 15.11 -18.87 20.55
CA LEU A 6 14.48 -17.68 20.02
C LEU A 6 13.74 -18.07 18.74
N SER A 7 12.42 -18.26 18.85
CA SER A 7 11.52 -18.41 17.70
C SER A 7 11.53 -17.09 16.91
N THR A 8 12.28 -17.04 15.81
CA THR A 8 12.18 -15.98 14.82
C THR A 8 10.90 -16.18 14.04
N SER A 9 9.78 -15.69 14.57
CA SER A 9 8.56 -15.54 13.79
C SER A 9 8.85 -14.52 12.68
N SER A 10 9.19 -15.00 11.48
CA SER A 10 9.29 -14.19 10.29
C SER A 10 7.92 -13.59 10.02
N ILE A 11 7.72 -12.33 10.43
CA ILE A 11 6.49 -11.60 10.15
C ILE A 11 6.47 -11.40 8.64
N ASN A 12 5.66 -12.21 7.95
CA ASN A 12 5.45 -12.10 6.51
C ASN A 12 4.60 -10.85 6.25
N LEU A 13 5.24 -9.68 6.26
CA LEU A 13 4.64 -8.40 5.91
C LEU A 13 4.43 -8.38 4.39
N GLN A 14 3.36 -9.04 3.92
CA GLN A 14 2.85 -8.81 2.57
C GLN A 14 2.41 -7.35 2.48
N LYS A 15 3.29 -6.50 1.93
CA LYS A 15 3.00 -5.09 1.71
C LYS A 15 1.82 -4.97 0.75
N LYS A 16 0.76 -4.30 1.20
CA LYS A 16 -0.43 -4.01 0.38
C LYS A 16 -0.12 -2.77 -0.46
N PHE A 17 -0.55 -2.75 -1.72
CA PHE A 17 -0.40 -1.61 -2.60
C PHE A 17 -1.74 -1.27 -3.26
N ILE A 18 -1.97 0.01 -3.48
CA ILE A 18 -3.13 0.52 -4.21
C ILE A 18 -2.68 0.80 -5.64
N ARG A 19 -3.32 0.17 -6.63
CA ARG A 19 -3.12 0.52 -8.03
C ARG A 19 -4.23 1.47 -8.46
N VAL A 20 -3.86 2.64 -8.97
CA VAL A 20 -4.80 3.66 -9.49
C VAL A 20 -4.25 4.16 -10.82
N GLY A 21 -4.95 3.85 -11.91
CA GLY A 21 -4.43 4.09 -13.26
C GLY A 21 -3.05 3.46 -13.46
N ASN A 22 -2.06 4.29 -13.78
CA ASN A 22 -0.67 3.89 -13.95
C ASN A 22 0.20 4.05 -12.69
N ARG A 23 -0.39 4.45 -11.56
CA ARG A 23 0.32 4.66 -10.30
C ARG A 23 0.13 3.47 -9.36
N ILE A 24 1.19 3.20 -8.58
CA ILE A 24 1.18 2.23 -7.48
C ILE A 24 1.51 3.01 -6.21
N ILE A 25 0.61 2.98 -5.24
CA ILE A 25 0.71 3.74 -3.99
C ILE A 25 0.85 2.74 -2.85
N ASN A 26 1.82 2.96 -1.97
CA ASN A 26 1.89 2.24 -0.69
C ASN A 26 0.97 2.95 0.32
N PRO A 27 -0.12 2.32 0.82
CA PRO A 27 -1.00 2.91 1.82
C PRO A 27 -0.27 3.41 3.07
N ASP A 28 0.81 2.73 3.48
CA ASP A 28 1.56 3.08 4.70
C ASP A 28 2.26 4.45 4.55
N MET A 29 2.56 4.84 3.31
CA MET A 29 3.15 6.13 2.96
C MET A 29 2.12 7.24 2.88
N ILE A 30 0.83 6.98 3.03
CA ILE A 30 -0.20 8.03 3.00
C ILE A 30 -0.20 8.75 4.36
N ALA A 31 0.06 10.06 4.34
CA ALA A 31 -0.08 10.96 5.48
C ALA A 31 -1.56 11.32 5.69
N THR A 32 -2.20 11.82 4.64
CA THR A 32 -3.61 12.20 4.63
C THR A 32 -4.24 11.87 3.28
N ALA A 33 -5.54 11.62 3.28
CA ALA A 33 -6.35 11.46 2.09
C ALA A 33 -7.66 12.27 2.26
N ASP A 34 -7.90 13.22 1.36
CA ASP A 34 -9.17 13.94 1.26
C ASP A 34 -10.03 13.30 0.18
N LEU A 35 -11.23 12.86 0.58
CA LEU A 35 -12.18 12.12 -0.25
C LEU A 35 -13.48 12.90 -0.48
N SER A 36 -13.56 14.15 0.02
CA SER A 36 -14.82 14.90 0.17
C SER A 36 -15.38 15.51 -1.12
N GLY A 37 -14.64 15.46 -2.22
CA GLY A 37 -15.01 16.09 -3.50
C GLY A 37 -15.06 15.13 -4.68
N GLU A 38 -15.18 15.71 -5.88
CA GLU A 38 -15.09 15.01 -7.17
C GLU A 38 -13.66 14.51 -7.47
N SER A 39 -12.69 15.07 -6.75
CA SER A 39 -11.28 14.68 -6.76
C SER A 39 -10.87 14.07 -5.42
N VAL A 40 -9.93 13.14 -5.46
CA VAL A 40 -9.25 12.61 -4.27
C VAL A 40 -7.85 13.19 -4.20
N ILE A 41 -7.49 13.76 -3.06
CA ILE A 41 -6.15 14.29 -2.80
C ILE A 41 -5.46 13.40 -1.77
N ILE A 42 -4.28 12.87 -2.12
CA ILE A 42 -3.45 12.06 -1.24
C ILE A 42 -2.14 12.81 -0.99
N ILE A 43 -1.79 12.99 0.28
CA ILE A 43 -0.47 13.50 0.69
C ILE A 43 0.38 12.33 1.16
N LEU A 44 1.59 12.19 0.63
CA LEU A 44 2.52 11.14 1.02
C LEU A 44 3.53 11.61 2.07
N LYS A 45 3.86 10.75 3.04
CA LYS A 45 4.93 10.86 4.04
C LYS A 45 6.30 10.75 3.38
N THR A 46 6.66 11.74 2.59
CA THR A 46 7.97 11.87 1.94
C THR A 46 8.70 13.06 2.54
N HIS A 47 10.01 13.18 2.30
CA HIS A 47 10.80 14.32 2.81
C HIS A 47 10.30 15.68 2.30
N THR A 48 9.53 15.71 1.22
CA THR A 48 9.02 16.92 0.55
C THR A 48 7.49 17.01 0.56
N GLU A 49 6.78 16.11 1.23
CA GLU A 49 5.31 16.01 1.21
C GLU A 49 4.72 16.03 -0.21
N GLU A 50 4.90 14.93 -0.96
CA GLU A 50 4.31 14.77 -2.29
C GLU A 50 2.77 14.77 -2.23
N ARG A 51 2.15 15.72 -2.95
CA ARG A 51 0.70 15.82 -3.16
C ARG A 51 0.30 15.17 -4.49
N LEU A 52 -0.57 14.17 -4.41
CA LEU A 52 -1.17 13.49 -5.55
C LEU A 52 -2.65 13.86 -5.64
N GLU A 53 -3.12 14.20 -6.83
CA GLU A 53 -4.52 14.52 -7.10
C GLU A 53 -5.06 13.59 -8.18
N PHE A 54 -6.20 12.99 -7.89
CA PHE A 54 -6.90 12.03 -8.75
C PHE A 54 -8.30 12.53 -9.03
N SER A 55 -8.80 12.32 -10.24
CA SER A 55 -10.12 12.76 -10.66
C SER A 55 -10.84 11.68 -11.46
N GLY A 56 -12.15 11.85 -11.66
CA GLY A 56 -12.97 10.93 -12.45
C GLY A 56 -12.94 9.48 -11.94
N GLY A 57 -12.67 8.53 -12.84
CA GLY A 57 -12.66 7.10 -12.49
C GLY A 57 -11.60 6.72 -11.46
N GLU A 58 -10.46 7.41 -11.42
CA GLU A 58 -9.39 7.18 -10.44
C GLU A 58 -9.81 7.63 -9.04
N ALA A 59 -10.47 8.79 -8.93
CA ALA A 59 -11.01 9.29 -7.67
C ALA A 59 -12.06 8.32 -7.10
N LYS A 60 -12.97 7.82 -7.96
CA LYS A 60 -13.98 6.84 -7.56
C LYS A 60 -13.36 5.53 -7.06
N ALA A 61 -12.35 5.01 -7.75
CA ALA A 61 -11.64 3.79 -7.33
C ALA A 61 -10.98 3.96 -5.95
N LEU A 62 -10.40 5.14 -5.68
CA LEU A 62 -9.83 5.47 -4.37
C LEU A 62 -10.89 5.60 -3.28
N GLN A 63 -12.01 6.27 -3.56
CA GLN A 63 -13.13 6.36 -2.62
C GLN A 63 -13.69 4.97 -2.25
N GLU A 64 -13.83 4.09 -3.23
CA GLU A 64 -14.26 2.70 -3.01
C GLU A 64 -13.23 1.92 -2.17
N TYR A 65 -11.94 2.09 -2.44
CA TYR A 65 -10.85 1.50 -1.65
C TYR A 65 -10.91 1.92 -0.18
N PHE A 66 -11.01 3.22 0.10
CA PHE A 66 -11.01 3.73 1.48
C PHE A 66 -12.31 3.42 2.23
N SER A 67 -13.42 3.30 1.50
CA SER A 67 -14.71 2.88 2.08
C SER A 67 -14.75 1.38 2.39
N ASN A 68 -14.01 0.55 1.63
CA ASN A 68 -13.92 -0.89 1.86
C ASN A 68 -12.51 -1.45 1.56
N PRO A 69 -11.57 -1.32 2.52
CA PRO A 69 -10.17 -1.73 2.36
C PRO A 69 -9.94 -3.24 2.26
N SER A 70 -10.99 -4.07 2.30
CA SER A 70 -10.86 -5.53 2.14
C SER A 70 -10.71 -5.97 0.69
N ARG A 71 -10.97 -5.08 -0.27
CA ARG A 71 -10.95 -5.36 -1.73
C ARG A 71 -9.60 -5.13 -2.42
N VAL A 72 -8.53 -4.83 -1.68
CA VAL A 72 -7.23 -4.52 -2.28
C VAL A 72 -6.65 -5.74 -3.00
N ASP A 73 -6.26 -5.52 -4.26
CA ASP A 73 -5.44 -6.45 -5.03
C ASP A 73 -4.19 -6.82 -4.22
N ARG A 74 -4.14 -8.08 -3.80
CA ARG A 74 -2.91 -8.64 -3.22
C ARG A 74 -1.93 -8.77 -4.38
N LEU A 75 -0.80 -8.07 -4.31
CA LEU A 75 0.29 -8.34 -5.24
C LEU A 75 0.62 -9.85 -5.15
N PRO A 76 0.89 -10.51 -6.29
CA PRO A 76 1.30 -11.90 -6.26
C PRO A 76 2.54 -12.03 -5.36
N PRO A 77 2.66 -13.12 -4.58
CA PRO A 77 3.78 -13.31 -3.68
C PRO A 77 5.10 -13.15 -4.45
N GLN A 78 6.04 -12.39 -3.89
CA GLN A 78 7.38 -12.29 -4.46
C GLN A 78 7.96 -13.70 -4.55
N ARG A 79 8.39 -14.10 -5.75
CA ARG A 79 9.15 -15.34 -5.89
C ARG A 79 10.48 -15.12 -5.14
N PRO A 80 10.94 -16.07 -4.31
CA PRO A 80 12.27 -15.98 -3.73
C PRO A 80 13.30 -15.78 -4.85
N PRO A 81 14.38 -15.01 -4.62
CA PRO A 81 15.45 -14.89 -5.59
C PRO A 81 15.92 -16.30 -5.95
N LEU A 82 16.05 -16.57 -7.25
CA LEU A 82 16.68 -17.81 -7.71
C LEU A 82 18.10 -17.80 -7.13
N GLU A 83 18.35 -18.65 -6.13
CA GLU A 83 19.72 -18.94 -5.74
C GLU A 83 20.42 -19.48 -6.99
N ALA A 84 21.41 -18.74 -7.47
CA ALA A 84 22.22 -19.16 -8.60
C ALA A 84 22.94 -20.45 -8.19
N ILE A 85 22.62 -21.54 -8.89
CA ILE A 85 23.32 -22.83 -8.81
C ILE A 85 24.56 -22.74 -9.70
#